data_AF-A0A1X4I066-F1
#
_entry.id   AF-A0A1X4I066-F1
#
_cell.length_a   1.000
_cell.length_b   1.000
_cell.length_c   1.000
_cell.angle_alpha   90.00
_cell.angle_beta   90.00
_cell.angle_gamma   90.00
#
_symmetry.space_group_name_H-M   'P 1'
#
loop_
_entity.id
_entity.type
_entity.pdbx_description
1 polymer ?
#
loop_
_entity_poly.entity_id
_entity_poly.type
_entity_poly.pdbx_seq_one_letter_code
_entity_poly.pdbx_strand_id
1 'polypeptide(L)'
;MTHLLLDLPPLSAAHFASVEDRVARLLSTGQDVVIMQGEALLPLEGAIRATAGPGTTALNVITGPYGQTFGDWLRDCGATVIDLPVPFHTAVTAGQVRAAFAEHPEIDFVSLVHAEAATGNTNPVAEIGEVVRAHGALFYLDAVASIGAEPVLPDAWGVDLCVIGAQKAMGGPAGVSAVSVSERAWARMAANPRAPRRSYLSLLDWKERWIDGGRKALLHAPAQLEMLALEACVERIEAAGLDAVMARHASAAAATRAGAVALGGGLEPYVRDAADA
;
A
#
# COMPACT_ATOMS: atom_id res chain seq x y z
N MET A 1 9.46 -6.94 41.06
CA MET A 1 10.14 -6.55 39.82
C MET A 1 9.06 -6.32 38.80
N THR A 2 9.05 -5.17 38.12
CA THR A 2 8.16 -4.96 36.98
C THR A 2 8.75 -5.68 35.78
N HIS A 3 8.01 -6.60 35.17
CA HIS A 3 8.43 -7.32 33.98
C HIS A 3 8.14 -6.45 32.75
N LEU A 4 9.21 -6.07 32.03
CA LEU A 4 9.18 -5.07 30.96
C LEU A 4 8.12 -5.32 29.87
N LEU A 5 7.75 -6.57 29.63
CA LEU A 5 6.77 -6.98 28.62
C LEU A 5 5.39 -7.35 29.18
N LEU A 6 5.26 -7.60 30.49
CA LEU A 6 4.00 -8.06 31.09
C LEU A 6 3.27 -6.95 31.86
N ASP A 7 3.97 -5.85 32.17
CA ASP A 7 3.42 -4.71 32.90
C ASP A 7 3.21 -3.48 32.01
N LEU A 8 3.10 -3.66 30.69
CA LEU A 8 2.82 -2.56 29.78
C LEU A 8 1.38 -2.05 30.02
N PRO A 9 1.17 -0.72 30.15
CA PRO A 9 -0.17 -0.17 30.26
C PRO A 9 -0.99 -0.54 29.02
N PRO A 10 -2.28 -0.89 29.15
CA PRO A 10 -3.10 -1.22 27.99
C PRO A 10 -3.09 -0.11 26.95
N LEU A 11 -2.98 -0.48 25.68
CA LEU A 11 -3.04 0.48 24.58
C LEU A 11 -4.41 1.16 24.57
N SER A 12 -4.44 2.47 24.84
CA SER A 12 -5.66 3.26 24.82
C SER A 12 -6.08 3.63 23.40
N ALA A 13 -7.36 3.97 23.20
CA ALA A 13 -7.84 4.50 21.93
C ALA A 13 -7.08 5.77 21.52
N ALA A 14 -6.82 6.68 22.46
CA ALA A 14 -6.07 7.91 22.17
C ALA A 14 -4.64 7.63 21.68
N HIS A 15 -3.97 6.63 22.27
CA HIS A 15 -2.63 6.22 21.84
C HIS A 15 -2.66 5.52 20.48
N PHE A 16 -3.64 4.65 20.23
CA PHE A 16 -3.83 4.05 18.90
C PHE A 16 -4.02 5.12 17.82
N ALA A 17 -4.89 6.11 18.06
CA ALA A 17 -5.13 7.23 17.16
C ALA A 17 -3.88 8.06 16.90
N SER A 18 -3.04 8.30 17.92
CA SER A 18 -1.80 9.05 17.72
C SER A 18 -0.78 8.33 16.83
N VAL A 19 -0.78 6.99 16.83
CA VAL A 19 0.04 6.19 15.91
C VAL A 19 -0.51 6.32 14.48
N GLU A 20 -1.83 6.29 14.28
CA GLU A 20 -2.44 6.57 12.97
C GLU A 20 -2.08 7.96 12.46
N ASP A 21 -2.10 8.98 13.32
CA ASP A 21 -1.74 10.35 12.94
C ASP A 21 -0.26 10.47 12.54
N ARG A 22 0.63 9.70 13.18
CA ARG A 22 2.04 9.57 12.78
C ARG A 22 2.16 8.94 11.39
N VAL A 23 1.42 7.87 11.12
CA VAL A 23 1.38 7.22 9.80
C VAL A 23 0.81 8.15 8.72
N ALA A 24 -0.24 8.92 9.03
CA ALA A 24 -0.81 9.90 8.11
C ALA A 24 0.22 10.98 7.72
N ARG A 25 1.01 11.47 8.68
CA ARG A 25 2.12 12.40 8.39
C ARG A 25 3.22 11.77 7.55
N LEU A 26 3.58 10.51 7.82
CA LEU A 26 4.57 9.78 7.02
C LEU A 26 4.13 9.66 5.54
N LEU A 27 2.83 9.44 5.31
CA LEU A 27 2.22 9.39 3.98
C LEU A 27 1.91 10.78 3.38
N SER A 28 2.14 11.86 4.12
CA SER A 28 1.72 13.22 3.72
C SER A 28 0.25 13.28 3.26
N THR A 29 -0.64 12.58 3.97
CA THR A 29 -2.07 12.46 3.61
C THR A 29 -2.98 13.14 4.62
N GLY A 30 -4.04 13.77 4.11
CA GLY A 30 -5.18 14.24 4.89
C GLY A 30 -6.36 13.24 4.90
N GLN A 31 -6.22 12.10 4.23
CA GLN A 31 -7.23 11.04 4.21
C GLN A 31 -7.27 10.28 5.53
N ASP A 32 -8.33 9.50 5.73
CA ASP A 32 -8.38 8.56 6.85
C ASP A 32 -7.25 7.54 6.71
N VAL A 33 -6.59 7.24 7.83
CA VAL A 33 -5.66 6.12 7.96
C VAL A 33 -6.25 5.14 8.94
N VAL A 34 -6.30 3.87 8.53
CA VAL A 34 -6.71 2.75 9.38
C VAL A 34 -5.51 1.84 9.57
N ILE A 35 -5.07 1.68 10.81
CA ILE A 35 -4.07 0.65 11.14
C ILE A 35 -4.77 -0.70 11.25
N MET A 36 -4.28 -1.66 10.47
CA MET A 36 -4.78 -3.03 10.44
C MET A 36 -3.81 -3.93 11.21
N GLN A 37 -4.37 -4.73 12.11
CA GLN A 37 -3.62 -5.57 13.04
C GLN A 37 -3.22 -6.91 12.40
N GLY A 38 -2.47 -6.85 11.32
CA GLY A 38 -1.93 -8.00 10.63
C GLY A 38 -0.88 -7.58 9.62
N GLU A 39 -0.24 -8.56 9.01
CA GLU A 39 0.68 -8.28 7.91
C GLU A 39 -0.05 -7.71 6.68
N ALA A 40 0.69 -7.17 5.74
CA ALA A 40 0.17 -6.30 4.70
C ALA A 40 -0.80 -6.97 3.70
N LEU A 41 -0.78 -8.30 3.49
CA LEU A 41 -1.80 -8.94 2.63
C LEU A 41 -3.20 -8.74 3.21
N LEU A 42 -3.34 -8.56 4.52
CA LEU A 42 -4.64 -8.35 5.16
C LEU A 42 -5.34 -7.08 4.62
N PRO A 43 -4.77 -5.85 4.74
CA PRO A 43 -5.38 -4.69 4.10
C PRO A 43 -5.33 -4.74 2.58
N LEU A 44 -4.32 -5.37 1.95
CA LEU A 44 -4.27 -5.47 0.49
C LEU A 44 -5.50 -6.23 -0.04
N GLU A 45 -5.77 -7.43 0.50
CA GLU A 45 -6.93 -8.24 0.14
C GLU A 45 -8.23 -7.56 0.59
N GLY A 46 -8.27 -7.05 1.82
CA GLY A 46 -9.46 -6.42 2.40
C GLY A 46 -9.95 -5.22 1.58
N ALA A 47 -9.03 -4.35 1.13
CA ALA A 47 -9.36 -3.19 0.31
C ALA A 47 -9.88 -3.57 -1.08
N ILE A 48 -9.29 -4.58 -1.75
CA ILE A 48 -9.83 -5.09 -3.03
C ILE A 48 -11.22 -5.68 -2.83
N ARG A 49 -11.39 -6.56 -1.83
CA ARG A 49 -12.70 -7.18 -1.53
C ARG A 49 -13.76 -6.15 -1.13
N ALA A 50 -13.37 -5.04 -0.52
CA ALA A 50 -14.29 -3.98 -0.13
C ALA A 50 -14.72 -3.12 -1.34
N THR A 51 -13.87 -2.92 -2.34
CA THR A 51 -14.13 -1.97 -3.43
C THR A 51 -14.46 -2.57 -4.79
N ALA A 52 -14.15 -3.86 -5.00
CA ALA A 52 -14.46 -4.58 -6.21
C ALA A 52 -15.67 -5.50 -6.03
N GLY A 53 -16.49 -5.61 -7.08
CA GLY A 53 -17.73 -6.38 -7.09
C GLY A 53 -18.23 -6.66 -8.51
N PRO A 54 -19.43 -7.28 -8.65
CA PRO A 54 -20.05 -7.38 -9.97
C PRO A 54 -20.31 -5.97 -10.51
N GLY A 55 -19.98 -5.74 -11.77
CA GLY A 55 -20.09 -4.43 -12.40
C GLY A 55 -18.85 -3.52 -12.24
N THR A 56 -17.85 -3.93 -11.45
CA THR A 56 -16.51 -3.33 -11.51
C THR A 56 -15.78 -3.80 -12.76
N THR A 57 -15.17 -2.88 -13.50
CA THR A 57 -14.23 -3.19 -14.58
C THR A 57 -12.86 -2.67 -14.17
N ALA A 58 -11.96 -3.59 -13.85
CA ALA A 58 -10.66 -3.30 -13.28
C ALA A 58 -9.55 -3.45 -14.32
N LEU A 59 -8.70 -2.42 -14.44
CA LEU A 59 -7.38 -2.55 -15.05
C LEU A 59 -6.39 -3.01 -13.98
N ASN A 60 -5.84 -4.21 -14.17
CA ASN A 60 -4.85 -4.77 -13.26
C ASN A 60 -3.47 -4.75 -13.89
N VAL A 61 -2.55 -3.96 -13.34
CA VAL A 61 -1.17 -3.87 -13.83
C VAL A 61 -0.34 -5.00 -13.25
N ILE A 62 0.32 -5.77 -14.13
CA ILE A 62 1.14 -6.91 -13.74
C ILE A 62 2.59 -6.68 -14.15
N THR A 63 3.41 -6.20 -13.21
CA THR A 63 4.88 -6.16 -13.35
C THR A 63 5.57 -7.29 -12.56
N GLY A 64 4.81 -8.13 -11.87
CA GLY A 64 5.31 -9.28 -11.12
C GLY A 64 4.20 -10.08 -10.41
N PRO A 65 4.59 -11.02 -9.53
CA PRO A 65 3.66 -11.95 -8.87
C PRO A 65 2.58 -11.30 -8.00
N TYR A 66 2.84 -10.15 -7.35
CA TYR A 66 1.81 -9.50 -6.53
C TYR A 66 0.70 -8.92 -7.41
N GLY A 67 1.03 -8.36 -8.57
CA GLY A 67 0.03 -7.93 -9.56
C GLY A 67 -0.83 -9.09 -10.08
N GLN A 68 -0.27 -10.31 -10.22
CA GLN A 68 -1.06 -11.50 -10.56
C GLN A 68 -2.07 -11.82 -9.45
N THR A 69 -1.62 -11.79 -8.19
CA THR A 69 -2.47 -12.04 -7.02
C THR A 69 -3.62 -11.04 -6.94
N PHE A 70 -3.39 -9.76 -7.25
CA PHE A 70 -4.45 -8.74 -7.27
C PHE A 70 -5.49 -9.01 -8.34
N GLY A 71 -5.06 -9.42 -9.53
CA GLY A 71 -5.98 -9.84 -10.61
C GLY A 71 -6.87 -11.00 -10.19
N ASP A 72 -6.32 -11.99 -9.49
CA ASP A 72 -7.08 -13.14 -8.99
C ASP A 72 -8.08 -12.72 -7.91
N TRP A 73 -7.68 -11.88 -6.95
CA TRP A 73 -8.61 -11.34 -5.95
C TRP A 73 -9.74 -10.50 -6.57
N LEU A 74 -9.45 -9.70 -7.61
CA LEU A 74 -10.45 -8.94 -8.35
C LEU A 74 -11.47 -9.87 -9.04
N ARG A 75 -11.00 -10.95 -9.67
CA ARG A 75 -11.85 -11.97 -10.30
C ARG A 75 -12.69 -12.74 -9.29
N ASP A 76 -12.13 -13.10 -8.13
CA ASP A 76 -12.87 -13.71 -7.02
C ASP A 76 -13.98 -12.79 -6.52
N CYS A 77 -13.73 -11.47 -6.55
CA CYS A 77 -14.71 -10.44 -6.29
C CYS A 77 -15.67 -10.21 -7.47
N GLY A 78 -15.68 -11.05 -8.51
CA GLY A 78 -16.60 -10.98 -9.64
C GLY A 78 -16.46 -9.72 -10.52
N ALA A 79 -15.32 -9.04 -10.45
CA ALA A 79 -15.00 -7.93 -11.35
C ALA A 79 -14.65 -8.46 -12.75
N THR A 80 -14.88 -7.65 -13.77
CA THR A 80 -14.29 -7.86 -15.10
C THR A 80 -12.87 -7.34 -15.06
N VAL A 81 -11.87 -8.20 -15.26
CA VAL A 81 -10.45 -7.83 -15.12
C VAL A 81 -9.78 -7.78 -16.48
N ILE A 82 -9.26 -6.60 -16.83
CA ILE A 82 -8.39 -6.34 -17.96
C ILE A 82 -6.96 -6.32 -17.42
N ASP A 83 -6.20 -7.38 -17.68
CA ASP A 83 -4.80 -7.42 -17.27
C ASP A 83 -3.93 -6.62 -18.25
N LEU A 84 -3.05 -5.80 -17.69
CA LEU A 84 -1.95 -5.15 -18.41
C LEU A 84 -0.62 -5.80 -17.98
N PRO A 85 -0.22 -6.90 -18.64
CA PRO A 85 1.06 -7.54 -18.37
C PRO A 85 2.20 -6.72 -18.95
N VAL A 86 3.24 -6.52 -18.15
CA VAL A 86 4.50 -5.89 -18.53
C VAL A 86 5.63 -6.88 -18.25
N PRO A 87 6.69 -6.94 -19.07
CA PRO A 87 7.83 -7.78 -18.78
C PRO A 87 8.37 -7.48 -17.37
N PHE A 88 8.62 -8.54 -16.58
CA PHE A 88 9.01 -8.43 -15.17
C PHE A 88 10.35 -7.72 -14.92
N HIS A 89 11.11 -7.42 -15.98
CA HIS A 89 12.38 -6.71 -15.91
C HIS A 89 12.26 -5.22 -16.28
N THR A 90 11.03 -4.69 -16.35
CA THR A 90 10.71 -3.30 -16.71
C THR A 90 9.50 -2.79 -15.91
N ALA A 91 9.36 -1.47 -15.80
CA ALA A 91 8.18 -0.84 -15.21
C ALA A 91 7.05 -0.62 -16.24
N VAL A 92 5.81 -0.46 -15.76
CA VAL A 92 4.70 0.02 -16.58
C VAL A 92 4.87 1.51 -16.89
N THR A 93 4.38 1.97 -18.04
CA THR A 93 4.36 3.39 -18.38
C THR A 93 2.95 3.99 -18.30
N ALA A 94 2.86 5.29 -18.00
CA ALA A 94 1.61 6.03 -18.07
C ALA A 94 0.97 6.00 -19.48
N GLY A 95 1.79 5.87 -20.53
CA GLY A 95 1.34 5.68 -21.91
C GLY A 95 0.57 4.37 -22.12
N GLN A 96 1.05 3.26 -21.54
CA GLN A 96 0.35 1.97 -21.61
C GLN A 96 -0.99 2.02 -20.87
N VAL A 97 -1.03 2.65 -19.69
CA VAL A 97 -2.29 2.85 -18.94
C VAL A 97 -3.28 3.71 -19.75
N ARG A 98 -2.81 4.78 -20.40
CA ARG A 98 -3.64 5.63 -21.27
C ARG A 98 -4.19 4.86 -22.48
N ALA A 99 -3.38 3.99 -23.08
CA ALA A 99 -3.82 3.15 -24.18
C ALA A 99 -4.91 2.16 -23.74
N ALA A 100 -4.75 1.54 -22.57
CA ALA A 100 -5.75 0.66 -21.99
C ALA A 100 -7.10 1.38 -21.77
N PHE A 101 -7.08 2.61 -21.24
CA PHE A 101 -8.31 3.41 -21.12
C PHE A 101 -8.94 3.82 -22.45
N ALA A 102 -8.15 4.01 -23.50
CA ALA A 102 -8.67 4.33 -24.83
C ALA A 102 -9.35 3.11 -25.48
N GLU A 103 -8.84 1.91 -25.21
CA GLU A 103 -9.42 0.64 -25.68
C GLU A 103 -10.64 0.23 -24.84
N HIS A 104 -10.57 0.47 -23.53
CA HIS A 104 -11.57 0.08 -22.54
C HIS A 104 -12.03 1.29 -21.72
N PRO A 105 -12.86 2.17 -22.30
CA PRO A 105 -13.34 3.37 -21.62
C PRO A 105 -14.24 3.10 -20.40
N GLU A 106 -14.68 1.85 -20.22
CA GLU A 106 -15.50 1.39 -19.10
C GLU A 106 -14.71 1.07 -17.81
N ILE A 107 -13.37 1.11 -17.84
CA ILE A 107 -12.55 0.85 -16.65
C ILE A 107 -12.87 1.86 -15.54
N ASP A 108 -13.23 1.37 -14.36
CA ASP A 108 -13.60 2.21 -13.23
C ASP A 108 -12.73 1.95 -11.97
N PHE A 109 -11.76 1.04 -12.08
CA PHE A 109 -10.83 0.67 -11.02
C PHE A 109 -9.44 0.34 -11.59
N VAL A 110 -8.38 0.75 -10.92
CA VAL A 110 -6.98 0.42 -11.28
C VAL A 110 -6.25 -0.12 -10.07
N SER A 111 -5.62 -1.30 -10.20
CA SER A 111 -4.68 -1.84 -9.21
C SER A 111 -3.24 -1.76 -9.71
N LEU A 112 -2.35 -1.29 -8.85
CA LEU A 112 -0.91 -1.17 -9.13
C LEU A 112 -0.08 -1.53 -7.89
N VAL A 113 1.03 -2.22 -8.11
CA VAL A 113 2.12 -2.37 -7.13
C VAL A 113 3.13 -1.25 -7.38
N HIS A 114 3.47 -0.46 -6.35
CA HIS A 114 4.46 0.61 -6.49
C HIS A 114 5.86 0.03 -6.70
N ALA A 115 6.35 -0.76 -5.74
CA ALA A 115 7.64 -1.46 -5.84
C ALA A 115 7.39 -2.98 -5.76
N GLU A 116 7.64 -3.67 -6.85
CA GLU A 116 7.45 -5.12 -6.96
C GLU A 116 8.65 -5.84 -6.33
N ALA A 117 8.48 -6.26 -5.07
CA ALA A 117 9.56 -6.84 -4.27
C ALA A 117 10.13 -8.15 -4.85
N ALA A 118 9.39 -8.88 -5.68
CA ALA A 118 9.86 -10.13 -6.26
C ALA A 118 10.80 -9.93 -7.46
N THR A 119 10.66 -8.82 -8.19
CA THR A 119 11.43 -8.52 -9.39
C THR A 119 12.43 -7.38 -9.17
N GLY A 120 12.15 -6.50 -8.20
CA GLY A 120 12.94 -5.31 -7.90
C GLY A 120 12.63 -4.12 -8.79
N ASN A 121 11.46 -4.08 -9.46
CA ASN A 121 11.06 -2.92 -10.27
C ASN A 121 10.17 -1.94 -9.51
N THR A 122 10.27 -0.64 -9.83
CA THR A 122 9.44 0.44 -9.28
C THR A 122 8.63 1.10 -10.38
N ASN A 123 7.31 1.10 -10.25
CA ASN A 123 6.38 1.69 -11.21
C ASN A 123 6.22 3.20 -10.96
N PRO A 124 6.14 4.06 -12.00
CA PRO A 124 6.05 5.51 -11.86
C PRO A 124 4.64 5.99 -11.45
N VAL A 125 4.29 5.80 -10.17
CA VAL A 125 2.93 6.04 -9.64
C VAL A 125 2.45 7.48 -9.84
N ALA A 126 3.33 8.48 -9.75
CA ALA A 126 2.97 9.88 -9.93
C ALA A 126 2.35 10.13 -11.32
N GLU A 127 3.03 9.68 -12.37
CA GLU A 127 2.58 9.85 -13.77
C GLU A 127 1.35 9.00 -14.07
N ILE A 128 1.31 7.77 -13.54
CA ILE A 128 0.16 6.88 -13.70
C ILE A 128 -1.07 7.48 -13.01
N GLY A 129 -0.91 7.98 -11.79
CA GLY A 129 -1.97 8.60 -11.00
C GLY A 129 -2.62 9.79 -11.70
N GLU A 130 -1.85 10.59 -12.45
CA GLU A 130 -2.42 11.65 -13.31
C GLU A 130 -3.37 11.09 -14.38
N VAL A 131 -2.99 9.99 -15.03
CA VAL A 131 -3.81 9.33 -16.06
C VAL A 131 -5.06 8.72 -15.44
N VAL A 132 -4.93 8.00 -14.32
CA VAL A 132 -6.04 7.36 -13.63
C VAL A 132 -7.05 8.39 -13.12
N ARG A 133 -6.57 9.48 -12.51
CA ARG A 133 -7.40 10.59 -12.05
C ARG A 133 -8.12 11.30 -13.19
N ALA A 134 -7.45 11.52 -14.33
CA ALA A 134 -8.08 12.13 -15.50
C ALA A 134 -9.18 11.25 -16.11
N HIS A 135 -9.05 9.92 -16.01
CA HIS A 135 -10.08 8.96 -16.43
C HIS A 135 -11.24 8.87 -15.42
N GLY A 136 -10.97 9.10 -14.13
CA GLY A 136 -11.97 9.05 -13.06
C GLY A 136 -12.14 7.67 -12.42
N ALA A 137 -11.26 6.71 -12.72
CA ALA A 137 -11.22 5.41 -12.06
C ALA A 137 -10.78 5.53 -10.59
N LEU A 138 -11.15 4.55 -9.77
CA LEU A 138 -10.65 4.42 -8.40
C LEU A 138 -9.23 3.83 -8.43
N PHE A 139 -8.27 4.44 -7.73
CA PHE A 139 -6.87 4.03 -7.76
C PHE A 139 -6.43 3.31 -6.48
N TYR A 140 -6.13 2.02 -6.61
CA TYR A 140 -5.59 1.15 -5.57
C TYR A 140 -4.09 0.95 -5.74
N LEU A 141 -3.33 1.18 -4.66
CA LEU A 141 -1.88 1.10 -4.64
C LEU A 141 -1.37 0.21 -3.50
N ASP A 142 -0.57 -0.79 -3.86
CA ASP A 142 0.33 -1.46 -2.93
C ASP A 142 1.65 -0.68 -2.84
N ALA A 143 1.89 -0.04 -1.70
CA ALA A 143 3.12 0.69 -1.39
C ALA A 143 3.97 -0.01 -0.31
N VAL A 144 3.67 -1.27 0.02
CA VAL A 144 4.25 -2.01 1.16
C VAL A 144 5.77 -2.12 1.07
N ALA A 145 6.30 -2.45 -0.12
CA ALA A 145 7.75 -2.56 -0.31
C ALA A 145 8.44 -1.20 -0.48
N SER A 146 7.70 -0.17 -0.87
CA SER A 146 8.24 1.16 -1.19
C SER A 146 8.31 2.11 0.00
N ILE A 147 7.39 2.02 0.96
CA ILE A 147 7.26 3.01 2.04
C ILE A 147 8.54 3.13 2.87
N GLY A 148 9.13 4.32 2.90
CA GLY A 148 10.38 4.61 3.58
C GLY A 148 11.66 4.36 2.76
N ALA A 149 11.58 3.71 1.59
CA ALA A 149 12.68 3.62 0.62
C ALA A 149 12.48 4.57 -0.56
N GLU A 150 11.23 4.73 -0.98
CA GLU A 150 10.81 5.61 -2.09
C GLU A 150 9.77 6.63 -1.59
N PRO A 151 9.55 7.73 -2.33
CA PRO A 151 8.43 8.63 -2.07
C PRO A 151 7.12 7.86 -2.08
N VAL A 152 6.19 8.18 -1.18
CA VAL A 152 4.82 7.63 -1.19
C VAL A 152 3.87 8.76 -0.82
N LEU A 153 3.20 9.34 -1.83
CA LEU A 153 2.42 10.57 -1.70
C LEU A 153 0.98 10.36 -2.23
N PRO A 154 0.15 9.55 -1.55
CA PRO A 154 -1.17 9.15 -2.03
C PRO A 154 -2.06 10.32 -2.44
N ASP A 155 -2.14 11.39 -1.64
CA ASP A 155 -2.97 12.56 -1.95
C ASP A 155 -2.50 13.28 -3.22
N ALA A 156 -1.18 13.49 -3.35
CA ALA A 156 -0.60 14.17 -4.51
C ALA A 156 -0.80 13.36 -5.80
N TRP A 157 -0.70 12.03 -5.69
CA TRP A 157 -0.82 11.09 -6.81
C TRP A 157 -2.26 10.68 -7.12
N GLY A 158 -3.24 11.12 -6.32
CA GLY A 158 -4.64 10.77 -6.51
C GLY A 158 -4.94 9.30 -6.23
N VAL A 159 -4.21 8.69 -5.29
CA VAL A 159 -4.45 7.33 -4.81
C VAL A 159 -5.65 7.34 -3.87
N ASP A 160 -6.61 6.46 -4.13
CA ASP A 160 -7.83 6.34 -3.34
C ASP A 160 -7.70 5.33 -2.20
N LEU A 161 -6.84 4.32 -2.38
CA LEU A 161 -6.49 3.28 -1.41
C LEU A 161 -4.98 3.03 -1.47
N CYS A 162 -4.23 3.42 -0.44
CA CYS A 162 -2.79 3.20 -0.37
C CYS A 162 -2.45 2.29 0.82
N VAL A 163 -1.98 1.08 0.54
CA VAL A 163 -1.63 0.10 1.57
C VAL A 163 -0.12 0.10 1.82
N ILE A 164 0.27 0.11 3.09
CA ILE A 164 1.66 0.03 3.54
C ILE A 164 1.85 -1.05 4.61
N GLY A 165 3.10 -1.49 4.79
CA GLY A 165 3.49 -2.42 5.85
C GLY A 165 4.84 -2.03 6.44
N ALA A 166 5.00 -2.26 7.75
CA ALA A 166 6.22 -1.85 8.46
C ALA A 166 7.41 -2.81 8.18
N GLN A 167 7.15 -4.03 7.73
CA GLN A 167 8.12 -5.13 7.62
C GLN A 167 9.09 -5.10 6.43
N LYS A 168 9.14 -3.98 5.70
CA LYS A 168 10.01 -3.79 4.54
C LYS A 168 11.01 -2.68 4.82
N ALA A 169 11.02 -1.62 4.01
CA ALA A 169 12.00 -0.55 4.09
C ALA A 169 11.90 0.29 5.39
N MET A 170 10.74 0.30 6.05
CA MET A 170 10.57 0.92 7.36
C MET A 170 11.38 0.20 8.47
N GLY A 171 11.62 -1.10 8.33
CA GLY A 171 12.35 -1.89 9.33
C GLY A 171 11.58 -2.06 10.66
N GLY A 172 10.25 -2.12 10.58
CA GLY A 172 9.34 -2.48 11.67
C GLY A 172 8.87 -3.94 11.58
N PRO A 173 7.86 -4.34 12.36
CA PRO A 173 7.43 -5.74 12.43
C PRO A 173 6.43 -6.09 11.33
N ALA A 174 6.20 -7.40 11.11
CA ALA A 174 5.22 -7.89 10.14
C ALA A 174 3.80 -7.96 10.68
N GLY A 175 3.54 -7.87 11.99
CA GLY A 175 2.20 -8.02 12.54
C GLY A 175 1.28 -6.80 12.40
N VAL A 176 1.71 -5.76 11.69
CA VAL A 176 0.98 -4.49 11.55
C VAL A 176 1.17 -3.86 10.18
N SER A 177 0.09 -3.30 9.67
CA SER A 177 0.01 -2.61 8.39
C SER A 177 -0.96 -1.44 8.49
N ALA A 178 -1.02 -0.61 7.46
CA ALA A 178 -1.99 0.48 7.42
C ALA A 178 -2.51 0.69 6.00
N VAL A 179 -3.71 1.26 5.92
CA VAL A 179 -4.29 1.72 4.67
C VAL A 179 -4.76 3.16 4.82
N SER A 180 -4.36 4.01 3.88
CA SER A 180 -4.95 5.33 3.67
C SER A 180 -6.12 5.20 2.71
N VAL A 181 -7.25 5.83 3.06
CA VAL A 181 -8.54 5.64 2.38
C VAL A 181 -9.20 6.98 2.08
N SER A 182 -9.43 7.25 0.80
CA SER A 182 -10.15 8.43 0.33
C SER A 182 -11.66 8.34 0.56
N GLU A 183 -12.33 9.50 0.56
CA GLU A 183 -13.80 9.58 0.55
C GLU A 183 -14.44 8.84 -0.64
N ARG A 184 -13.79 8.84 -1.82
CA ARG A 184 -14.26 8.09 -2.99
C ARG A 184 -14.22 6.58 -2.74
N ALA A 185 -13.17 6.09 -2.09
CA ALA A 185 -13.05 4.70 -1.70
C ALA A 185 -14.08 4.33 -0.63
N TRP A 186 -14.32 5.17 0.38
CA TRP A 186 -15.38 4.95 1.37
C TRP A 186 -16.76 4.84 0.71
N ALA A 187 -17.10 5.76 -0.20
CA ALA A 187 -18.35 5.73 -0.93
C ALA A 187 -18.48 4.46 -1.79
N ARG A 188 -17.40 4.05 -2.49
CA ARG A 188 -17.36 2.81 -3.27
C ARG A 188 -17.61 1.58 -2.39
N MET A 189 -16.95 1.50 -1.24
CA MET A 189 -17.11 0.38 -0.31
C MET A 189 -18.53 0.32 0.26
N ALA A 190 -19.11 1.47 0.65
CA ALA A 190 -20.47 1.53 1.20
C ALA A 190 -21.53 1.10 0.17
N ALA A 191 -21.30 1.37 -1.12
CA ALA A 191 -22.18 0.95 -2.21
C ALA A 191 -22.01 -0.53 -2.61
N ASN A 192 -20.94 -1.20 -2.16
CA ASN A 192 -20.67 -2.61 -2.48
C ASN A 192 -21.37 -3.54 -1.45
N PRO A 193 -22.44 -4.27 -1.84
CA PRO A 193 -23.13 -5.17 -0.92
C PRO A 193 -22.29 -6.39 -0.51
N ARG A 194 -21.18 -6.66 -1.21
CA ARG A 194 -20.24 -7.75 -0.90
C ARG A 194 -19.01 -7.30 -0.11
N ALA A 195 -18.91 -6.01 0.23
CA ALA A 195 -17.81 -5.53 1.05
C ALA A 195 -17.77 -6.31 2.38
N PRO A 196 -16.58 -6.76 2.84
CA PRO A 196 -16.47 -7.52 4.08
C PRO A 196 -17.07 -6.73 5.25
N ARG A 197 -17.76 -7.46 6.16
CA ARG A 197 -18.37 -6.94 7.39
C ARG A 197 -18.22 -7.97 8.49
N ARG A 198 -18.08 -7.54 9.75
CA ARG A 198 -17.85 -8.44 10.91
C ARG A 198 -16.69 -9.40 10.66
N SER A 199 -15.65 -8.88 10.03
CA SER A 199 -14.50 -9.64 9.53
C SER A 199 -13.24 -8.81 9.74
N TYR A 200 -12.12 -9.49 9.89
CA TYR A 200 -10.82 -8.85 9.98
C TYR A 200 -10.42 -8.12 8.68
N LEU A 201 -11.05 -8.47 7.56
CA LEU A 201 -10.90 -7.80 6.27
C LEU A 201 -11.79 -6.54 6.13
N SER A 202 -12.64 -6.23 7.11
CA SER A 202 -13.64 -5.16 7.00
C SER A 202 -13.07 -3.77 7.31
N LEU A 203 -12.78 -2.99 6.27
CA LEU A 203 -12.49 -1.56 6.42
C LEU A 203 -13.74 -0.77 6.82
N LEU A 204 -14.94 -1.20 6.42
CA LEU A 204 -16.17 -0.51 6.78
C LEU A 204 -16.52 -0.65 8.27
N ASP A 205 -16.12 -1.74 8.92
CA ASP A 205 -16.26 -1.87 10.37
C ASP A 205 -15.38 -0.84 11.09
N TRP A 206 -14.14 -0.62 10.58
CA TRP A 206 -13.25 0.44 11.08
C TRP A 206 -13.85 1.83 10.79
N LYS A 207 -14.35 2.08 9.58
CA LYS A 207 -15.00 3.36 9.26
C LYS A 207 -16.12 3.70 10.24
N GLU A 208 -17.07 2.80 10.42
CA GLU A 208 -18.27 3.08 11.22
C GLU A 208 -18.01 3.12 12.74
N ARG A 209 -17.16 2.23 13.25
CA ARG A 209 -16.98 2.05 14.71
C ARG A 209 -15.79 2.82 15.25
N TRP A 210 -14.76 3.03 14.43
CA TRP A 210 -13.54 3.73 14.83
C TRP A 210 -13.55 5.18 14.34
N ILE A 211 -13.56 5.40 13.03
CA ILE A 211 -13.47 6.75 12.46
C ILE A 211 -14.72 7.57 12.79
N ASP A 212 -15.91 7.11 12.40
CA ASP A 212 -17.18 7.80 12.64
C ASP A 212 -17.58 7.78 14.12
N GLY A 213 -17.07 6.80 14.87
CA GLY A 213 -17.14 6.74 16.33
C GLY A 213 -16.26 7.77 17.05
N GLY A 214 -15.47 8.56 16.31
CA GLY A 214 -14.60 9.62 16.84
C GLY A 214 -13.34 9.09 17.53
N ARG A 215 -12.87 7.89 17.16
CA ARG A 215 -11.65 7.24 17.65
C ARG A 215 -11.62 7.04 19.18
N LYS A 216 -12.78 6.69 19.78
CA LYS A 216 -12.97 6.60 21.24
C LYS A 216 -12.92 5.18 21.80
N ALA A 217 -13.18 4.17 20.98
CA ALA A 217 -13.24 2.78 21.41
C ALA A 217 -12.63 1.87 20.33
N LEU A 218 -11.67 1.04 20.72
CA LEU A 218 -11.06 0.06 19.82
C LEU A 218 -12.08 -1.02 19.44
N LEU A 219 -12.03 -1.48 18.19
CA LEU A 219 -12.99 -2.46 17.66
C LEU A 219 -12.89 -3.83 18.34
N HIS A 220 -11.68 -4.21 18.70
CA HIS A 220 -11.30 -5.47 19.33
C HIS A 220 -9.99 -5.27 20.12
N ALA A 221 -9.54 -6.32 20.80
CA ALA A 221 -8.27 -6.31 21.51
C ALA A 221 -7.13 -5.88 20.55
N PRO A 222 -6.31 -4.86 20.92
CA PRO A 222 -5.21 -4.43 20.09
C PRO A 222 -4.02 -5.39 20.17
N ALA A 223 -3.35 -5.61 19.04
CA ALA A 223 -2.02 -6.20 18.94
C ALA A 223 -0.98 -5.22 19.52
N GLN A 224 -0.99 -5.09 20.84
CA GLN A 224 -0.30 -4.01 21.54
C GLN A 224 1.20 -3.94 21.23
N LEU A 225 1.90 -5.08 21.20
CA LEU A 225 3.35 -5.09 20.92
C LEU A 225 3.64 -4.66 19.47
N GLU A 226 2.80 -5.06 18.52
CA GLU A 226 2.93 -4.67 17.11
C GLU A 226 2.68 -3.18 16.92
N MET A 227 1.68 -2.62 17.62
CA MET A 227 1.41 -1.19 17.62
C MET A 227 2.56 -0.35 18.19
N LEU A 228 3.13 -0.78 19.33
CA LEU A 228 4.28 -0.09 19.94
C LEU A 228 5.53 -0.21 19.06
N ALA A 229 5.71 -1.34 18.38
CA ALA A 229 6.82 -1.54 17.45
C ALA A 229 6.65 -0.70 16.16
N LEU A 230 5.42 -0.50 15.67
CA LEU A 230 5.13 0.46 14.60
C LEU A 230 5.43 1.89 15.05
N GLU A 231 5.00 2.29 16.23
CA GLU A 231 5.29 3.62 16.77
C GLU A 231 6.79 3.89 16.84
N ALA A 232 7.57 2.98 17.45
CA ALA A 232 9.02 3.08 17.52
C ALA A 232 9.68 3.06 16.12
N CYS A 233 9.05 2.38 15.14
CA CYS A 233 9.50 2.41 13.76
C CYS A 233 9.33 3.78 13.12
N VAL A 234 8.16 4.39 13.27
CA VAL A 234 7.88 5.73 12.71
C VAL A 234 8.73 6.79 13.41
N GLU A 235 8.90 6.72 14.73
CA GLU A 235 9.76 7.64 15.49
C GLU A 235 11.22 7.61 15.02
N ARG A 236 11.75 6.43 14.69
CA ARG A 236 13.10 6.32 14.11
C ARG A 236 13.21 7.00 12.74
N ILE A 237 12.18 6.87 11.91
CA ILE A 237 12.13 7.54 10.59
C ILE A 237 12.03 9.06 10.79
N GLU A 238 11.16 9.53 11.69
CA GLU A 238 11.01 10.95 12.01
C GLU A 238 12.32 11.54 12.56
N ALA A 239 13.02 10.83 13.46
CA ALA A 239 14.28 11.28 14.04
C ALA A 239 15.43 11.36 13.02
N ALA A 240 15.48 10.42 12.06
CA ALA A 240 16.47 10.44 10.99
C ALA A 240 16.12 11.45 9.88
N GLY A 241 14.82 11.71 9.67
CA GLY A 241 14.28 12.41 8.51
C GLY A 241 14.04 11.46 7.34
N LEU A 242 12.84 11.51 6.75
CA LEU A 242 12.43 10.61 5.67
C LEU A 242 13.39 10.66 4.47
N ASP A 243 13.80 11.86 4.05
CA ASP A 243 14.76 12.05 2.94
C ASP A 243 16.09 11.35 3.19
N ALA A 244 16.60 11.39 4.43
CA ALA A 244 17.84 10.72 4.78
C ALA A 244 17.69 9.19 4.78
N VAL A 245 16.52 8.69 5.21
CA VAL A 245 16.20 7.26 5.16
C VAL A 245 16.12 6.78 3.70
N MET A 246 15.40 7.49 2.83
CA MET A 246 15.29 7.17 1.40
C MET A 246 16.67 7.25 0.70
N ALA A 247 17.45 8.31 0.95
CA ALA A 247 18.77 8.46 0.37
C ALA A 247 19.73 7.31 0.76
N ARG A 248 19.61 6.79 1.99
CA ARG A 248 20.38 5.62 2.43
C ARG A 248 19.98 4.36 1.67
N HIS A 249 18.69 4.13 1.44
CA HIS A 249 18.21 2.99 0.64
C HIS A 249 18.66 3.10 -0.82
N ALA A 250 18.50 4.27 -1.45
CA ALA A 250 18.96 4.53 -2.81
C ALA A 250 20.48 4.32 -2.96
N SER A 251 21.27 4.80 -1.99
CA SER A 251 22.73 4.58 -1.97
C SER A 251 23.08 3.10 -1.84
N ALA A 252 22.37 2.34 -1.01
CA ALA A 252 22.62 0.91 -0.84
C ALA A 252 22.26 0.12 -2.11
N ALA A 253 21.14 0.46 -2.75
CA ALA A 253 20.73 -0.13 -4.03
C ALA A 253 21.77 0.14 -5.13
N ALA A 254 22.20 1.39 -5.29
CA ALA A 254 23.22 1.78 -6.26
C ALA A 254 24.56 1.05 -6.03
N ALA A 255 25.03 0.99 -4.78
CA ALA A 255 26.27 0.29 -4.43
C ALA A 255 26.17 -1.22 -4.70
N THR A 256 25.01 -1.83 -4.39
CA THR A 256 24.77 -3.26 -4.62
C THR A 256 24.78 -3.59 -6.11
N ARG A 257 24.10 -2.78 -6.94
CA ARG A 257 24.09 -2.94 -8.39
C ARG A 257 25.48 -2.78 -9.00
N ALA A 258 26.20 -1.73 -8.61
CA ALA A 258 27.57 -1.49 -9.08
C ALA A 258 28.52 -2.64 -8.70
N GLY A 259 28.41 -3.14 -7.47
CA GLY A 259 29.18 -4.28 -6.99
C GLY A 259 28.88 -5.56 -7.76
N ALA A 260 27.60 -5.87 -8.00
CA ALA A 260 27.19 -7.06 -8.76
C ALA A 260 27.76 -7.06 -10.19
N VAL A 261 27.68 -5.91 -10.88
CA VAL A 261 28.27 -5.74 -12.22
C VAL A 261 29.79 -5.88 -12.19
N ALA A 262 30.46 -5.29 -11.19
CA ALA A 262 31.91 -5.32 -11.08
C ALA A 262 32.48 -6.71 -10.75
N LEU A 263 31.74 -7.54 -10.01
CA LEU A 263 32.13 -8.93 -9.71
C LEU A 263 32.22 -9.80 -10.98
N GLY A 264 31.44 -9.47 -12.02
CA GLY A 264 31.38 -10.24 -13.26
C GLY A 264 30.83 -11.66 -13.03
N GLY A 265 31.31 -12.63 -13.82
CA GLY A 265 30.94 -14.04 -13.63
C GLY A 265 29.52 -14.41 -14.10
N GLY A 266 28.91 -13.59 -14.97
CA GLY A 266 27.56 -13.83 -15.50
C GLY A 266 26.43 -13.31 -14.60
N LEU A 267 26.74 -12.53 -13.57
CA LEU A 267 25.75 -11.81 -12.77
C LEU A 267 25.35 -10.51 -13.49
N GLU A 268 24.08 -10.38 -13.83
CA GLU A 268 23.49 -9.18 -14.41
C GLU A 268 22.26 -8.75 -13.60
N PRO A 269 22.00 -7.45 -13.42
CA PRO A 269 20.75 -6.97 -12.84
C PRO A 269 19.55 -7.51 -13.61
N TYR A 270 18.56 -8.05 -12.88
CA TYR A 270 17.34 -8.57 -13.49
C TYR A 270 16.54 -7.45 -14.16
N VAL A 271 16.28 -6.36 -13.43
CA VAL A 271 15.81 -5.09 -13.99
C VAL A 271 17.01 -4.36 -14.57
N ARG A 272 16.95 -4.06 -15.88
CA ARG A 272 18.11 -3.61 -16.65
C ARG A 272 18.32 -2.11 -16.61
N ASP A 273 17.22 -1.36 -16.60
CA ASP A 273 17.27 0.10 -16.46
C ASP A 273 17.24 0.46 -14.97
N ALA A 274 18.18 1.31 -14.54
CA ALA A 274 18.23 1.78 -13.16
C ALA A 274 17.08 2.75 -12.84
N ALA A 275 16.45 3.36 -13.84
CA ALA A 275 15.27 4.19 -13.64
C ALA A 275 14.03 3.36 -13.27
N ASP A 276 14.01 2.09 -13.66
CA ASP A 276 12.95 1.13 -13.35
C ASP A 276 13.21 0.36 -12.03
N ALA A 277 14.36 0.57 -11.36
CA ALA A 277 14.89 -0.30 -10.29
C ALA A 277 15.22 0.40 -8.96
#